data_AF-A0A435F064-F1
#
_entry.id   AF-A0A435F064-F1
#
_cell.length_a   1.000
_cell.length_b   1.000
_cell.length_c   1.000
_cell.angle_alpha   90.00
_cell.angle_beta   90.00
_cell.angle_gamma   90.00
#
_symmetry.space_group_name_H-M   'P 1'
#
loop_
_entity.id
_entity.type
_entity.pdbx_description
1 polymer ?
#
loop_
_entity_poly.entity_id
_entity_poly.type
_entity_poly.pdbx_seq_one_letter_code
_entity_poly.pdbx_strand_id
1 'polypeptide(L)'
;MNYSSEVERDYDVRGWYASVQESRHDGGTPGETLVKVATGVVIRNPFAGKYVAELSDLTNPSSAIGHALGERAVALLGNRPV
;
A
#
# COMPACT_ATOMS: atom_id res chain seq x y z
N MET A 1 0.53 17.47 1.77
CA MET A 1 -0.45 16.69 2.56
C MET A 1 0.30 15.53 3.22
N ASN A 2 -0.10 15.07 4.40
CA ASN A 2 0.41 13.80 4.95
C ASN A 2 -0.72 12.77 4.87
N TYR A 3 -0.75 11.99 3.79
CA TYR A 3 -1.80 11.00 3.56
C TYR A 3 -1.78 9.85 4.57
N SER A 4 -0.64 9.58 5.20
CA SER A 4 -0.55 8.58 6.28
C SER A 4 -1.39 8.98 7.49
N SER A 5 -1.25 10.24 7.91
CA SER A 5 -2.05 10.80 9.01
C SER A 5 -3.53 10.91 8.66
N GLU A 6 -3.85 11.12 7.38
CA GLU A 6 -5.23 11.09 6.89
C GLU A 6 -5.84 9.69 7.01
N VAL A 7 -5.11 8.66 6.59
CA VAL A 7 -5.53 7.26 6.73
C VAL A 7 -5.71 6.89 8.21
N GLU A 8 -4.78 7.28 9.09
CA GLU A 8 -4.87 6.98 10.53
C GLU A 8 -6.00 7.74 11.25
N ARG A 9 -6.52 8.80 10.64
CA ARG A 9 -7.69 9.52 11.14
C ARG A 9 -9.00 8.84 10.72
N ASP A 10 -9.08 8.42 9.46
CA ASP A 10 -10.31 7.92 8.86
C ASP A 10 -10.48 6.39 9.00
N TYR A 11 -9.41 5.67 9.34
CA TYR A 11 -9.39 4.22 9.55
C TYR A 11 -8.74 3.83 10.88
N ASP A 12 -9.26 2.76 11.49
CA ASP A 12 -8.60 2.06 12.60
C ASP A 12 -7.43 1.21 12.05
N VAL A 13 -6.24 1.82 12.02
CA VAL A 13 -5.01 1.24 11.47
C VAL A 13 -4.31 0.37 12.52
N ARG A 14 -4.14 -0.92 12.21
CA ARG A 14 -3.31 -1.83 13.01
C ARG A 14 -1.82 -1.67 12.71
N GLY A 15 -1.48 -1.41 11.45
CA GLY A 15 -0.09 -1.25 11.06
C GLY A 15 0.14 -1.19 9.56
N TRP A 16 1.33 -0.72 9.22
CA TRP A 16 1.83 -0.58 7.86
C TRP A 16 2.85 -1.69 7.56
N TYR A 17 2.85 -2.16 6.33
CA TYR A 17 3.75 -3.20 5.84
C TYR A 17 4.38 -2.77 4.54
N ALA A 18 5.61 -3.22 4.33
CA ALA A 18 6.30 -3.08 3.07
C ALA A 18 7.17 -4.31 2.80
N SER A 19 7.30 -4.65 1.53
CA SER A 19 8.23 -5.65 1.04
C SER A 19 8.98 -5.08 -0.15
N VAL A 20 10.30 -5.27 -0.15
CA VAL A 20 11.18 -4.97 -1.28
C VAL A 20 11.77 -6.29 -1.75
N GLN A 21 11.58 -6.59 -3.03
CA GLN A 21 12.17 -7.76 -3.68
C GLN A 21 13.17 -7.29 -4.72
N GLU A 22 14.39 -7.81 -4.64
CA GLU A 22 15.43 -7.63 -5.65
C GLU A 22 15.64 -8.95 -6.41
N SER A 23 15.50 -8.90 -7.74
CA SER A 23 15.68 -10.05 -8.61
C SER A 23 16.86 -9.83 -9.55
N ARG A 24 17.87 -10.69 -9.46
CA ARG A 24 19.09 -10.63 -10.31
C ARG A 24 18.92 -11.38 -11.63
N HIS A 25 18.14 -12.46 -11.63
CA HIS A 25 17.79 -13.25 -12.79
C HIS A 25 16.61 -14.19 -12.45
N ASP A 26 16.00 -14.78 -13.47
CA ASP A 26 14.98 -15.83 -13.35
C ASP A 26 15.33 -16.99 -14.31
N GLY A 27 16.44 -17.68 -14.01
CA GLY A 27 16.96 -18.78 -14.81
C GLY A 27 17.84 -18.42 -16.04
N GLY A 28 17.96 -17.15 -16.40
CA GLY A 28 18.82 -16.66 -17.50
C GLY A 28 20.10 -15.94 -17.06
N THR A 29 20.85 -15.40 -18.02
CA THR A 29 22.00 -14.52 -17.75
C THR A 29 21.55 -13.26 -17.00
N PRO A 30 22.17 -12.91 -15.86
CA PRO A 30 21.80 -11.72 -15.10
C PRO A 30 21.96 -10.41 -15.88
N GLY A 31 20.97 -9.53 -15.76
CA GLY A 31 20.99 -8.15 -16.26
C GLY A 31 21.01 -7.11 -15.14
N GLU A 32 20.39 -5.95 -15.37
CA GLU A 32 20.11 -5.00 -14.28
C GLU A 32 19.16 -5.63 -13.25
N THR A 33 19.36 -5.30 -11.97
CA THR A 33 18.51 -5.83 -10.89
C THR A 33 17.11 -5.22 -10.98
N LEU A 34 16.12 -6.08 -11.19
CA LEU A 34 14.71 -5.70 -11.09
C LEU A 34 14.34 -5.55 -9.62
N VAL A 35 13.77 -4.41 -9.26
CA VAL A 35 13.28 -4.14 -7.91
C VAL A 35 11.77 -4.01 -7.95
N LYS A 36 11.08 -4.77 -7.09
CA LYS A 36 9.64 -4.70 -6.90
C LYS A 36 9.34 -4.28 -5.47
N VAL A 37 8.40 -3.35 -5.31
CA VAL A 37 7.94 -2.90 -4.01
C VAL A 37 6.45 -3.16 -3.89
N ALA A 38 6.06 -3.74 -2.75
CA ALA A 38 4.67 -3.85 -2.34
C ALA A 38 4.50 -3.18 -0.98
N THR A 39 3.52 -2.29 -0.88
CA THR A 39 3.15 -1.63 0.37
C THR A 39 1.72 -2.02 0.73
N GLY A 40 1.44 -2.08 2.03
CA GLY A 40 0.12 -2.43 2.53
C GLY A 40 -0.17 -1.75 3.85
N VAL A 41 -1.46 -1.62 4.15
CA VAL A 41 -1.95 -1.17 5.46
C VAL A 41 -2.99 -2.18 5.92
N VAL A 42 -2.95 -2.52 7.21
CA VAL A 42 -3.97 -3.35 7.83
C VAL A 42 -4.90 -2.45 8.61
N ILE A 43 -6.18 -2.47 8.21
CA ILE A 43 -7.25 -1.69 8.83
C ILE A 43 -8.34 -2.61 9.36
N ARG A 44 -9.07 -2.16 10.38
CA ARG A 44 -10.28 -2.84 10.82
C ARG A 44 -11.38 -2.73 9.76
N ASN A 45 -12.00 -3.85 9.40
CA ASN A 45 -13.17 -3.85 8.52
C ASN A 45 -14.45 -3.54 9.34
N PRO A 46 -15.15 -2.41 9.09
CA PRO A 46 -16.37 -2.04 9.82
C PRO A 46 -17.59 -2.93 9.47
N PHE A 47 -17.50 -3.73 8.42
CA PHE A 47 -18.58 -4.57 7.89
C PHE A 47 -18.40 -6.06 8.20
N ALA A 48 -17.29 -6.45 8.84
CA ALA A 48 -17.03 -7.86 9.16
C ALA A 48 -18.18 -8.47 9.98
N GLY A 49 -18.67 -9.63 9.55
CA GLY A 49 -19.73 -10.38 10.25
C GLY A 49 -21.17 -9.92 9.98
N LYS A 50 -21.39 -8.97 9.05
CA LYS A 50 -22.73 -8.51 8.66
C LYS A 50 -22.84 -8.23 7.16
N TYR A 51 -24.05 -8.34 6.62
CA TYR A 51 -24.35 -7.79 5.30
C TYR A 51 -24.62 -6.29 5.41
N VAL A 52 -24.07 -5.52 4.48
CA VAL A 52 -24.29 -4.07 4.36
C VAL A 52 -24.42 -3.75 2.87
N ALA A 53 -25.48 -3.04 2.50
CA ALA A 53 -25.72 -2.64 1.11
C ALA A 53 -24.80 -1.48 0.67
N GLU A 54 -24.53 -0.54 1.59
CA GLU A 54 -23.72 0.65 1.34
C GLU A 54 -22.31 0.51 1.95
N LEU A 55 -21.28 0.59 1.11
CA LEU A 55 -19.88 0.44 1.51
C LEU A 55 -19.13 1.77 1.66
N SER A 56 -19.86 2.88 1.54
CA SER A 56 -19.34 4.25 1.49
C SER A 56 -18.44 4.62 2.67
N ASP A 57 -18.70 4.06 3.86
CA ASP A 57 -17.86 4.28 5.05
C ASP A 57 -16.40 3.82 4.83
N LEU A 58 -16.17 2.83 3.97
CA LEU A 58 -14.84 2.33 3.65
C LEU A 58 -14.30 2.92 2.35
N THR A 59 -15.14 3.13 1.33
CA THR A 59 -14.70 3.55 -0.01
C THR A 59 -14.51 5.06 -0.15
N ASN A 60 -15.32 5.89 0.49
CA ASN A 60 -15.20 7.35 0.37
C ASN A 60 -13.82 7.89 0.80
N PRO A 61 -13.24 7.47 1.94
CA PRO A 61 -11.89 7.92 2.35
C PRO A 61 -10.75 7.14 1.67
N SER A 62 -11.03 6.16 0.80
CA SER A 62 -10.01 5.20 0.33
C SER A 62 -8.95 5.80 -0.60
N SER A 63 -9.21 6.95 -1.20
CA SER A 63 -8.22 7.66 -2.03
C SER A 63 -6.97 8.05 -1.24
N ALA A 64 -7.11 8.34 0.07
CA ALA A 64 -5.98 8.62 0.95
C ALA A 64 -5.10 7.37 1.16
N ILE A 65 -5.69 6.17 1.23
CA ILE A 65 -4.93 4.91 1.29
C ILE A 65 -4.07 4.76 0.03
N GLY A 66 -4.65 4.97 -1.16
CA GLY A 66 -3.93 4.87 -2.43
C GLY A 66 -2.72 5.80 -2.47
N HIS A 67 -2.90 7.07 -2.12
CA HIS A 67 -1.79 8.04 -2.05
C HIS A 67 -0.73 7.63 -1.02
N ALA A 68 -1.14 7.30 0.20
CA ALA A 68 -0.24 6.93 1.28
C ALA A 68 0.61 5.68 0.94
N LEU A 69 0.01 4.68 0.28
CA LEU A 69 0.71 3.47 -0.15
C LEU A 69 1.66 3.77 -1.32
N GLY A 70 1.24 4.60 -2.28
CA GLY A 70 2.05 5.02 -3.41
C GLY A 70 3.28 5.82 -2.99
N GLU A 71 3.14 6.79 -2.10
CA GLU A 71 4.25 7.58 -1.56
C GLU A 71 5.30 6.69 -0.87
N ARG A 72 4.85 5.71 -0.07
CA ARG A 72 5.75 4.72 0.56
C ARG A 72 6.46 3.86 -0.48
N ALA A 73 5.75 3.43 -1.51
CA ALA A 73 6.32 2.59 -2.56
C ALA A 73 7.40 3.33 -3.35
N VAL A 74 7.14 4.58 -3.74
CA VAL A 74 8.11 5.44 -4.42
C VAL A 74 9.35 5.70 -3.55
N ALA A 75 9.15 5.97 -2.26
CA ALA A 75 10.27 6.15 -1.33
C ALA A 75 11.17 4.90 -1.24
N LEU A 76 10.58 3.70 -1.21
CA LEU A 76 11.31 2.43 -1.17
C LEU A 76 11.97 2.06 -2.50
N LEU A 77 11.42 2.52 -3.62
CA LEU A 77 12.03 2.32 -4.95
C LEU A 77 13.29 3.17 -5.14
N GLY A 78 13.53 4.18 -4.29
CA GLY A 78 14.79 4.93 -4.27
C GLY A 78 15.08 5.70 -5.56
N ASN A 79 14.07 6.36 -6.13
CA ASN A 79 14.14 7.12 -7.39
C ASN A 79 14.35 6.28 -8.66
N ARG A 80 14.10 4.97 -8.61
CA ARG A 80 13.98 4.15 -9.83
C ARG A 80 12.77 4.60 -10.66
N PRO A 81 12.81 4.41 -12.00
CA PRO A 81 11.64 4.66 -12.85
C PRO A 81 10.46 3.80 -12.42
N VAL A 82 9.25 4.38 -12.45
CA VAL A 82 7.96 3.76 -12.13
C VAL A 82 7.03 3.80 -13.34
#